data_AF-A0A847DB66-F1
#
_entry.id   AF-A0A847DB66-F1
#
_cell.length_a   1.000
_cell.length_b   1.000
_cell.length_c   1.000
_cell.angle_alpha   90.00
_cell.angle_beta   90.00
_cell.angle_gamma   90.00
#
_symmetry.space_group_name_H-M   'P 1'
#
loop_
_entity.id
_entity.type
_entity.pdbx_description
1 polymer ?
#
loop_
_entity_poly.entity_id
_entity_poly.type
_entity_poly.pdbx_seq_one_letter_code
_entity_poly.pdbx_strand_id
1 'polypeptide(L)'
;MIQYLNDVSQVWWQWMGSMFWQVSLLIVIVTALDMMIRKWAWPQVRYALWALVFIKLVISPAWQMPTSIISLIQPQVQEQITFNVDMGETEKLSANFFNPDEIIVKQVTWQSYALLAWISGIIIFTLMLLRKMFQFRKLHQVDGREVIPEWFNELMTKTGTQLKLKKQPSVIYSKGAKSPAVYGVFRPVLLLPEGYIDKLSKEQAEHILIHELYHIKRGDLLAHWICVSLQIVYWFNPLLIWTRRQMRYVCEICCDLSVAGMLREKTGAYRETLLRTARELFAVNMEPSLGFLGIFEEPFRLVPRLKWL
;
A
#
# COMPACT_ATOMS: atom_id res chain seq x y z
N MET A 1 10.19 -13.35 31.88
CA MET A 1 9.82 -13.53 30.46
C MET A 1 8.34 -13.29 30.20
N ILE A 2 7.41 -14.00 30.84
CA ILE A 2 5.96 -13.85 30.61
C ILE A 2 5.45 -12.43 30.92
N GLN A 3 5.92 -11.81 32.02
CA GLN A 3 5.57 -10.42 32.34
C GLN A 3 5.96 -9.46 31.22
N TYR A 4 7.21 -9.54 30.76
CA TYR A 4 7.70 -8.68 29.68
C TYR A 4 6.89 -8.84 28.38
N LEU A 5 6.53 -10.08 28.03
CA LEU A 5 5.66 -10.35 26.89
C LEU A 5 4.28 -9.70 27.05
N ASN A 6 3.68 -9.84 28.24
CA ASN A 6 2.39 -9.20 28.55
C ASN A 6 2.49 -7.67 28.45
N ASP A 7 3.50 -7.05 29.05
CA ASP A 7 3.71 -5.59 29.04
C ASP A 7 3.87 -5.06 27.60
N VAL A 8 4.73 -5.70 26.79
CA VAL A 8 4.93 -5.35 25.37
C VAL A 8 3.63 -5.53 24.58
N SER A 9 2.91 -6.62 24.81
CA SER A 9 1.66 -6.90 24.10
C SER A 9 0.56 -5.90 24.45
N GLN A 10 0.54 -5.37 25.67
CA GLN A 10 -0.44 -4.37 26.10
C GLN A 10 -0.16 -3.01 25.44
N VAL A 11 1.11 -2.57 25.41
CA VAL A 11 1.50 -1.35 24.71
C VAL A 11 1.19 -1.47 23.21
N TRP A 12 1.54 -2.61 22.60
CA TRP A 12 1.21 -2.90 21.21
C TRP A 12 -0.29 -2.91 20.95
N TRP A 13 -1.10 -3.47 21.84
CA TRP A 13 -2.55 -3.53 21.68
C TRP A 13 -3.18 -2.13 21.72
N GLN A 14 -2.79 -1.30 22.69
CA GLN A 14 -3.27 0.09 22.76
C GLN A 14 -2.89 0.89 21.51
N TRP A 15 -1.66 0.69 21.03
CA TRP A 15 -1.14 1.28 19.81
C TRP A 15 -1.96 0.87 18.58
N MET A 16 -2.11 -0.44 18.37
CA MET A 16 -2.75 -1.00 17.20
C MET A 16 -4.26 -0.70 17.19
N GLY A 17 -4.91 -0.79 18.35
CA GLY A 17 -6.31 -0.44 18.51
C GLY A 17 -6.56 1.04 18.19
N SER A 18 -5.71 1.93 18.68
CA SER A 18 -5.80 3.37 18.38
C SER A 18 -5.63 3.66 16.88
N MET A 19 -4.61 3.06 16.25
CA MET A 19 -4.38 3.23 14.82
C MET A 19 -5.52 2.68 13.97
N PHE A 20 -6.12 1.54 14.35
CA PHE A 20 -7.22 0.95 13.60
C PHE A 20 -8.40 1.90 13.46
N TRP A 21 -8.92 2.45 14.57
CA TRP A 21 -10.11 3.31 14.50
C TRP A 21 -9.76 4.68 13.87
N GLN A 22 -8.60 5.25 14.19
CA GLN A 22 -8.19 6.55 13.63
C GLN A 22 -8.04 6.50 12.11
N VAL A 23 -7.38 5.46 11.61
CA VAL A 23 -7.18 5.26 10.16
C VAL A 23 -8.50 4.96 9.48
N SER A 24 -9.36 4.14 10.10
CA SER A 24 -10.69 3.84 9.54
C SER A 24 -11.54 5.10 9.44
N LEU A 25 -11.55 5.94 10.48
CA LEU A 25 -12.23 7.24 10.48
C LEU A 25 -11.64 8.17 9.40
N LEU A 26 -10.30 8.26 9.33
CA LEU A 26 -9.63 9.08 8.32
C LEU A 26 -9.98 8.63 6.91
N ILE A 27 -10.05 7.32 6.64
CA ILE A 27 -10.44 6.78 5.33
C ILE A 27 -11.87 7.20 4.99
N VAL A 28 -12.82 7.13 5.94
CA VAL A 28 -14.20 7.58 5.73
C VAL A 28 -14.25 9.07 5.39
N ILE A 29 -13.52 9.90 6.15
CA ILE A 29 -13.45 11.35 5.91
C ILE A 29 -12.85 11.65 4.53
N VAL A 30 -11.71 11.04 4.20
CA VAL A 30 -11.04 11.18 2.90
C VAL A 30 -11.95 10.73 1.76
N THR A 31 -12.71 9.65 1.96
CA THR A 31 -13.70 9.18 0.97
C THR A 31 -14.79 10.21 0.73
N ALA A 32 -15.38 10.75 1.79
CA ALA A 32 -16.42 11.76 1.69
C ALA A 32 -15.89 13.03 0.98
N LEU A 33 -14.70 13.48 1.37
CA LEU A 33 -14.03 14.62 0.74
C LEU A 33 -13.74 14.36 -0.74
N ASP A 34 -13.15 13.21 -1.09
CA ASP A 34 -12.90 12.81 -2.48
C ASP A 34 -14.20 12.81 -3.29
N MET A 35 -15.29 12.27 -2.74
CA MET A 35 -16.60 12.25 -3.39
C MET A 35 -17.18 13.63 -3.63
N MET A 36 -16.96 14.59 -2.72
CA MET A 36 -17.39 15.98 -2.87
C MET A 36 -16.56 16.72 -3.92
N ILE A 37 -15.24 16.57 -3.88
CA ILE A 37 -14.33 17.34 -4.74
C ILE A 37 -14.09 16.69 -6.10
N ARG A 38 -14.48 15.43 -6.34
CA ARG A 38 -14.15 14.68 -7.57
C ARG A 38 -14.49 15.36 -8.89
N LYS A 39 -15.46 16.28 -8.89
CA LYS A 39 -15.89 17.03 -10.09
C LYS A 39 -15.11 18.34 -10.30
N TRP A 40 -14.47 18.87 -9.26
CA TRP A 40 -13.88 20.22 -9.24
C TRP A 40 -12.38 20.20 -9.02
N ALA A 41 -11.88 19.26 -8.21
CA ALA A 41 -10.48 19.19 -7.85
C ALA A 41 -9.64 18.49 -8.93
N TRP A 42 -8.44 19.02 -9.09
CA TRP A 42 -7.39 18.43 -9.89
C TRP A 42 -7.03 17.03 -9.34
N PRO A 43 -6.77 16.02 -10.20
CA PRO A 43 -6.45 14.67 -9.75
C PRO A 43 -5.23 14.59 -8.83
N GLN A 44 -4.28 15.51 -8.95
CA GLN A 44 -3.12 15.61 -8.05
C GLN A 44 -3.54 15.89 -6.60
N VAL A 45 -4.56 16.73 -6.39
CA VAL A 45 -5.09 17.03 -5.05
C VAL A 45 -5.77 15.80 -4.47
N ARG A 46 -6.53 15.08 -5.29
CA ARG A 46 -7.16 13.82 -4.90
C ARG A 46 -6.12 12.78 -4.51
N TYR A 47 -5.02 12.68 -5.28
CA TYR A 47 -3.91 11.78 -4.97
C TYR A 47 -3.24 12.14 -3.63
N ALA A 48 -2.97 13.43 -3.41
CA ALA A 48 -2.42 13.93 -2.15
C ALA A 48 -3.35 13.63 -0.96
N LEU A 49 -4.65 13.80 -1.13
CA LEU A 49 -5.66 13.49 -0.12
C LEU A 49 -5.62 12.01 0.28
N TRP A 50 -5.57 11.09 -0.70
CA TRP A 50 -5.41 9.65 -0.43
C TRP A 50 -4.05 9.30 0.20
N ALA A 51 -2.98 10.01 -0.19
CA ALA A 51 -1.66 9.81 0.39
C ALA A 51 -1.61 10.14 1.90
N LEU A 52 -2.47 11.03 2.40
CA LEU A 52 -2.56 11.35 3.84
C LEU A 52 -2.87 10.11 4.69
N VAL A 53 -3.65 9.16 4.19
CA VAL A 53 -3.95 7.91 4.90
C VAL A 53 -2.66 7.11 5.14
N PHE A 54 -1.82 6.96 4.11
CA PHE A 54 -0.56 6.23 4.23
C PHE A 54 0.49 7.00 5.02
N ILE A 55 0.54 8.34 4.88
CA ILE A 55 1.41 9.19 5.70
C ILE A 55 1.05 9.02 7.18
N LYS A 56 -0.24 9.03 7.53
CA LYS A 56 -0.70 8.80 8.91
C LYS A 56 -0.32 7.42 9.44
N LEU A 57 -0.27 6.38 8.60
CA LEU A 57 0.18 5.03 8.99
C LEU A 57 1.68 4.95 9.28
N VAL A 58 2.48 5.79 8.64
CA VAL A 58 3.95 5.87 8.86
C VAL A 58 4.26 6.70 10.11
N ILE A 59 3.47 7.74 10.39
CA ILE A 59 3.66 8.57 11.58
C ILE A 59 3.30 7.75 12.82
N SER A 60 4.29 7.55 13.69
CA SER A 60 4.07 6.88 14.97
C SER A 60 3.05 7.66 15.80
N PRO A 61 2.04 7.01 16.39
CA PRO A 61 1.12 7.64 17.34
C PRO A 61 1.81 8.04 18.64
N ALA A 62 3.12 7.81 18.82
CA ALA A 62 3.91 8.55 19.82
C ALA A 62 3.86 10.08 19.59
N TRP A 63 3.44 10.53 18.41
CA TRP A 63 3.19 11.94 18.09
C TRP A 63 1.73 12.36 18.38
N GLN A 64 0.92 11.47 18.97
CA GLN A 64 -0.36 11.86 19.55
C GLN A 64 -0.06 12.56 20.87
N MET A 65 -0.21 13.88 20.84
CA MET A 65 -0.34 14.69 22.05
C MET A 65 -1.32 14.01 23.01
N PRO A 66 -1.05 14.03 24.33
CA PRO A 66 -1.95 13.49 25.34
C PRO A 66 -3.18 14.39 25.49
N THR A 67 -4.04 14.43 24.48
CA THR A 67 -5.36 15.07 24.55
C THR A 67 -6.42 14.02 24.34
N SER A 68 -6.37 12.98 25.18
CA SER A 68 -7.48 12.06 25.30
C SER A 68 -8.47 12.62 26.29
N ILE A 69 -9.68 12.91 25.83
CA ILE A 69 -10.87 13.19 26.65
C ILE A 69 -11.12 12.07 27.68
N ILE A 70 -10.46 10.92 27.55
CA ILE A 70 -10.47 9.81 28.50
C ILE A 70 -9.74 10.14 29.81
N SER A 71 -8.81 11.10 29.85
CA SER A 71 -8.22 11.55 31.13
C SER A 71 -9.21 12.31 32.01
N LEU A 72 -10.28 12.87 31.44
CA LEU A 72 -11.38 13.46 32.22
C LEU A 72 -12.28 12.41 32.88
N ILE A 73 -12.14 11.12 32.52
CA ILE A 73 -13.00 10.03 33.00
C ILE A 73 -12.18 8.95 33.73
N GLN A 74 -10.97 9.28 34.20
CA GLN A 74 -10.35 8.49 35.26
C GLN A 74 -10.88 8.98 36.60
N PRO A 75 -11.73 8.20 37.32
CA PRO A 75 -12.03 8.55 38.69
C PRO A 75 -10.72 8.45 39.49
N GLN A 76 -10.38 9.53 40.19
CA GLN A 76 -9.33 9.55 41.20
C GLN A 76 -9.70 8.55 42.30
N VAL A 77 -9.29 7.29 42.16
CA VAL A 77 -9.23 6.34 43.29
C VAL A 77 -7.79 6.33 43.78
N GLN A 78 -7.39 7.44 44.39
CA GLN A 78 -6.12 7.53 45.10
C GLN A 78 -6.29 8.47 46.30
N GLU A 79 -7.31 8.21 47.12
CA GLU A 79 -7.38 8.82 48.44
C GLU A 79 -8.06 7.84 49.39
N GLN A 80 -7.24 7.18 50.22
CA GLN A 80 -7.53 6.62 51.55
C GLN A 80 -6.64 5.42 51.82
N ILE A 81 -5.35 5.66 52.12
CA ILE A 81 -4.64 4.86 53.12
C ILE A 81 -3.68 5.80 53.86
N THR A 82 -4.23 6.64 54.75
CA THR A 82 -3.47 7.23 55.85
C THR A 82 -3.76 6.35 57.06
N PHE A 83 -2.90 5.36 57.32
CA PHE A 83 -3.01 4.54 58.53
C PHE A 83 -2.64 5.41 59.74
N ASN A 84 -3.64 5.82 60.53
CA ASN A 84 -3.42 6.13 61.93
C ASN A 84 -3.11 4.81 62.65
N VAL A 85 -1.86 4.64 63.07
CA VAL A 85 -1.44 3.51 63.90
C VAL A 85 -1.87 3.82 65.33
N ASP A 86 -2.97 3.20 65.78
CA ASP A 86 -3.31 3.10 67.19
C ASP A 86 -2.55 1.90 67.77
N MET A 87 -1.80 2.14 68.84
CA MET A 87 -0.96 1.17 69.52
C MET A 87 -1.83 0.33 70.47
N GLY A 88 -2.45 -0.74 69.97
CA GLY A 88 -3.29 -1.57 70.82
C GLY A 88 -3.91 -2.79 70.17
N GLU A 89 -3.16 -3.60 69.42
CA GLU A 89 -3.62 -4.95 69.02
C GLU A 89 -2.45 -5.82 68.50
N THR A 90 -1.50 -6.17 69.37
CA THR A 90 -0.30 -6.96 69.03
C THR A 90 -0.50 -8.48 68.99
N GLU A 91 -1.73 -9.01 69.06
CA GLU A 91 -1.94 -10.47 69.18
C GLU A 91 -2.72 -11.16 68.05
N LYS A 92 -3.11 -10.46 66.97
CA LYS A 92 -3.81 -11.11 65.82
C LYS A 92 -3.10 -11.00 64.47
N LEU A 93 -1.93 -10.37 64.42
CA LEU A 93 -1.24 -10.11 63.15
C LEU A 93 -0.30 -11.23 62.69
N SER A 94 0.12 -12.19 63.53
CA SER A 94 1.11 -13.20 63.09
C SER A 94 0.55 -14.38 62.26
N ALA A 95 -0.77 -14.53 62.14
CA ALA A 95 -1.38 -15.71 61.52
C ALA A 95 -1.78 -15.57 60.03
N ASN A 96 -1.72 -14.37 59.43
CA ASN A 96 -2.15 -14.14 58.04
C ASN A 96 -1.01 -13.88 57.05
N PHE A 97 0.26 -13.98 57.46
CA PHE A 97 1.40 -13.58 56.60
C PHE A 97 2.00 -14.68 55.72
N PHE A 98 1.51 -15.92 55.78
CA PHE A 98 1.93 -16.97 54.85
C PHE A 98 0.70 -17.70 54.32
N ASN A 99 0.12 -17.15 53.26
CA ASN A 99 -0.73 -17.91 52.35
C ASN A 99 0.19 -18.55 51.30
N PRO A 100 0.50 -19.86 51.35
CA PRO A 100 1.45 -20.49 50.42
C PRO A 100 0.89 -20.63 48.99
N ASP A 101 -0.38 -20.30 48.79
CA ASP A 101 -1.12 -20.57 47.54
C ASP A 101 -1.16 -19.40 46.55
N GLU A 102 -0.60 -18.24 46.87
CA GLU A 102 -0.36 -17.19 45.86
C GLU A 102 0.97 -17.42 45.11
N ILE A 103 1.14 -18.62 44.56
CA ILE A 103 1.95 -18.73 43.35
C ILE A 103 1.12 -18.04 42.27
N ILE A 104 1.33 -16.73 42.08
CA ILE A 104 0.80 -16.01 40.91
C ILE A 104 1.46 -16.66 39.69
N VAL A 105 0.84 -17.71 39.16
CA VAL A 105 1.19 -18.28 37.87
C VAL A 105 0.88 -17.18 36.88
N LYS A 106 1.91 -16.44 36.46
CA LYS A 106 1.76 -15.35 35.49
C LYS A 106 1.23 -15.96 34.19
N GLN A 107 -0.06 -15.81 33.94
CA GLN A 107 -0.70 -16.32 32.75
C GLN A 107 -0.41 -15.41 31.56
N VAL A 108 -0.33 -16.01 30.37
CA VAL A 108 -0.20 -15.27 29.12
C VAL A 108 -1.52 -14.58 28.83
N THR A 109 -1.46 -13.27 28.63
CA THR A 109 -2.64 -12.46 28.32
C THR A 109 -3.10 -12.70 26.87
N TRP A 110 -4.38 -12.47 26.59
CA TRP A 110 -4.90 -12.67 25.23
C TRP A 110 -4.27 -11.70 24.20
N GLN A 111 -3.84 -10.51 24.65
CA GLN A 111 -3.10 -9.54 23.85
C GLN A 111 -1.78 -10.12 23.35
N SER A 112 -1.12 -10.98 24.13
CA SER A 112 0.09 -11.68 23.72
C SER A 112 -0.18 -12.66 22.57
N TYR A 113 -1.30 -13.40 22.60
CA TYR A 113 -1.72 -14.23 21.48
C TYR A 113 -2.04 -13.38 20.23
N ALA A 114 -2.69 -12.22 20.40
CA ALA A 114 -2.98 -11.29 19.31
C ALA A 114 -1.69 -10.72 18.68
N LEU A 115 -0.69 -10.36 19.49
CA LEU A 115 0.62 -9.92 19.02
C LEU A 115 1.32 -11.01 18.21
N LEU A 116 1.33 -12.25 18.70
CA LEU A 116 1.91 -13.39 17.99
C LEU A 116 1.20 -13.67 16.67
N ALA A 117 -0.13 -13.61 16.66
CA ALA A 117 -0.93 -13.74 15.43
C ALA A 117 -0.64 -12.60 14.44
N TRP A 118 -0.40 -11.39 14.92
CA TRP A 118 -0.03 -10.26 14.07
C TRP A 118 1.36 -10.44 13.44
N ILE A 119 2.37 -10.85 14.22
CA ILE A 119 3.72 -11.15 13.72
C ILE A 119 3.67 -12.28 12.69
N SER A 120 2.94 -13.36 12.98
CA SER A 120 2.82 -14.49 12.06
C SER A 120 2.14 -14.07 10.75
N GLY A 121 1.10 -13.23 10.81
CA GLY A 121 0.48 -12.61 9.64
C GLY A 121 1.48 -11.83 8.78
N ILE A 122 2.30 -10.96 9.39
CA ILE A 122 3.35 -10.21 8.67
C ILE A 122 4.32 -11.16 7.97
N ILE A 123 4.79 -12.19 8.66
CA ILE A 123 5.72 -13.18 8.10
C ILE A 123 5.08 -13.91 6.92
N ILE A 124 3.85 -14.41 7.09
CA ILE A 124 3.11 -15.14 6.05
C ILE A 124 2.91 -14.26 4.82
N PHE A 125 2.40 -13.03 4.99
CA PHE A 125 2.14 -12.13 3.85
C PHE A 125 3.42 -11.65 3.17
N THR A 126 4.49 -11.42 3.94
CA THR A 126 5.81 -11.09 3.39
C THR A 126 6.35 -12.28 2.58
N LEU A 127 6.28 -13.50 3.10
CA LEU A 127 6.72 -14.69 2.37
C LEU A 127 5.86 -14.94 1.13
N MET A 128 4.55 -14.73 1.19
CA MET A 128 3.66 -14.82 0.02
C MET A 128 4.05 -13.78 -1.03
N LEU A 129 4.30 -12.53 -0.63
CA LEU A 129 4.75 -11.46 -1.51
C LEU A 129 6.09 -11.82 -2.17
N LEU A 130 7.08 -12.27 -1.38
CA LEU A 130 8.39 -12.68 -1.89
C LEU A 130 8.26 -13.87 -2.85
N ARG A 131 7.51 -14.91 -2.50
CA ARG A 131 7.26 -16.06 -3.38
C ARG A 131 6.63 -15.63 -4.70
N LYS A 132 5.66 -14.72 -4.67
CA LYS A 132 5.05 -14.17 -5.88
C LYS A 132 6.04 -13.34 -6.69
N MET A 133 6.89 -12.53 -6.05
CA MET A 133 7.97 -11.82 -6.73
C MET A 133 8.96 -12.78 -7.38
N PHE A 134 9.33 -13.88 -6.72
CA PHE A 134 10.20 -14.90 -7.28
C PHE A 134 9.54 -15.68 -8.41
N GLN A 135 8.25 -16.02 -8.29
CA GLN A 135 7.48 -16.65 -9.37
C GLN A 135 7.35 -15.73 -10.57
N PHE A 136 7.02 -14.46 -10.34
CA PHE A 136 6.94 -13.43 -11.36
C PHE A 136 8.28 -13.23 -12.05
N ARG A 137 9.35 -13.09 -11.26
CA ARG A 137 10.72 -13.02 -11.78
C ARG A 137 11.06 -14.28 -12.56
N LYS A 138 10.74 -15.49 -12.11
CA LYS A 138 11.03 -16.74 -12.83
C LYS A 138 10.20 -16.88 -14.11
N LEU A 139 8.93 -16.48 -14.09
CA LEU A 139 8.04 -16.52 -15.24
C LEU A 139 8.43 -15.47 -16.30
N HIS A 140 9.05 -14.37 -15.89
CA HIS A 140 9.42 -13.25 -16.75
C HIS A 140 10.93 -13.14 -16.97
N GLN A 141 11.73 -13.97 -16.30
CA GLN A 141 13.12 -14.27 -16.63
C GLN A 141 13.14 -15.53 -17.47
N VAL A 142 12.67 -15.47 -18.71
CA VAL A 142 12.91 -16.54 -19.67
C VAL A 142 13.26 -15.94 -21.03
N ASP A 143 14.47 -16.29 -21.46
CA ASP A 143 15.05 -16.26 -22.80
C ASP A 143 15.05 -14.93 -23.57
N GLY A 144 16.20 -14.24 -23.50
CA GLY A 144 16.60 -13.17 -24.41
C GLY A 144 16.80 -13.64 -25.85
N ARG A 145 15.75 -14.19 -26.47
CA ARG A 145 15.75 -14.62 -27.88
C ARG A 145 15.01 -13.65 -28.79
N GLU A 146 14.12 -12.83 -28.28
CA GLU A 146 13.54 -11.73 -29.07
C GLU A 146 14.43 -10.49 -28.92
N VAL A 147 15.19 -10.23 -29.98
CA VAL A 147 15.97 -9.00 -30.13
C VAL A 147 14.98 -7.84 -30.25
N ILE A 148 15.06 -6.90 -29.33
CA ILE A 148 14.24 -5.68 -29.39
C ILE A 148 14.58 -4.95 -30.69
N PRO A 149 13.59 -4.61 -31.54
CA PRO A 149 13.85 -3.88 -32.77
C PRO A 149 14.58 -2.56 -32.50
N GLU A 150 15.57 -2.24 -33.34
CA GLU A 150 16.40 -1.04 -33.18
C GLU A 150 15.56 0.24 -33.11
N TRP A 151 14.54 0.35 -33.97
CA TRP A 151 13.61 1.49 -33.97
C TRP A 151 12.90 1.68 -32.63
N PHE A 152 12.61 0.59 -31.90
CA PHE A 152 11.93 0.66 -30.60
C PHE A 152 12.91 1.09 -29.51
N ASN A 153 14.16 0.62 -29.58
CA ASN A 153 15.21 1.04 -28.65
C ASN A 153 15.55 2.53 -28.83
N GLU A 154 15.65 3.00 -30.08
CA GLU A 154 15.80 4.42 -30.40
C GLU A 154 14.65 5.25 -29.86
N LEU A 155 13.41 4.80 -30.06
CA LEU A 155 12.22 5.47 -29.55
C LEU A 155 12.24 5.54 -28.01
N MET A 156 12.53 4.43 -27.34
CA MET A 156 12.67 4.39 -25.87
C MET A 156 13.75 5.36 -25.38
N THR A 157 14.90 5.42 -26.06
CA THR A 157 16.02 6.30 -25.69
C THR A 157 15.63 7.77 -25.87
N LYS A 158 14.96 8.10 -26.99
CA LYS A 158 14.42 9.43 -27.27
C LYS A 158 13.40 9.84 -26.21
N THR A 159 12.42 8.99 -25.91
CA THR A 159 11.38 9.27 -24.92
C THR A 159 11.96 9.40 -23.50
N GLY A 160 12.89 8.52 -23.12
CA GLY A 160 13.57 8.58 -21.82
C GLY A 160 14.37 9.88 -21.64
N THR A 161 15.01 10.35 -22.70
CA THR A 161 15.74 11.63 -22.73
C THR A 161 14.77 12.82 -22.62
N GLN A 162 13.67 12.81 -23.38
CA GLN A 162 12.61 13.83 -23.31
C GLN A 162 12.02 13.93 -21.90
N LEU A 163 11.83 12.78 -21.23
CA LEU A 163 11.33 12.72 -19.87
C LEU A 163 12.38 13.04 -18.80
N LYS A 164 13.67 13.19 -19.18
CA LYS A 164 14.81 13.40 -18.27
C LYS A 164 14.95 12.30 -17.23
N LEU A 165 14.83 11.05 -17.66
CA LEU A 165 15.01 9.89 -16.76
C LEU A 165 16.46 9.79 -16.28
N LYS A 166 16.64 9.45 -15.00
CA LYS A 166 17.97 9.21 -14.41
C LYS A 166 18.59 7.90 -14.90
N LYS A 167 17.76 6.91 -15.21
CA LYS A 167 18.16 5.58 -15.70
C LYS A 167 17.13 5.08 -16.70
N GLN A 168 17.61 4.56 -17.82
CA GLN A 168 16.76 3.90 -18.79
C GLN A 168 16.40 2.50 -18.28
N PRO A 169 15.12 2.08 -18.37
CA PRO A 169 14.75 0.74 -17.97
C PRO A 169 15.30 -0.30 -18.95
N SER A 170 15.61 -1.49 -18.42
CA SER A 170 15.85 -2.66 -19.28
C SER A 170 14.51 -3.14 -19.84
N VAL A 171 14.48 -3.62 -21.09
CA VAL A 171 13.27 -4.15 -21.71
C VAL A 171 13.36 -5.67 -21.76
N ILE A 172 12.29 -6.35 -21.35
CA ILE A 172 12.21 -7.80 -21.34
C ILE A 172 10.87 -8.24 -21.93
N TYR A 173 10.90 -9.17 -22.88
CA TYR A 173 9.69 -9.83 -23.37
C TYR A 173 9.21 -10.90 -22.39
N SER A 174 7.90 -10.99 -22.22
CA SER A 174 7.28 -11.94 -21.29
C SER A 174 6.05 -12.61 -21.89
N LYS A 175 6.10 -13.95 -21.92
CA LYS A 175 4.97 -14.83 -22.29
C LYS A 175 3.74 -14.66 -21.41
N GLY A 176 3.96 -14.28 -20.14
CA GLY A 176 2.90 -14.14 -19.14
C GLY A 176 2.35 -12.72 -19.02
N ALA A 177 2.99 -11.72 -19.65
CA ALA A 177 2.51 -10.35 -19.61
C ALA A 177 1.33 -10.17 -20.57
N LYS A 178 0.24 -9.57 -20.08
CA LYS A 178 -0.94 -9.26 -20.90
C LYS A 178 -0.95 -7.82 -21.42
N SER A 179 -0.25 -6.93 -20.73
CA SER A 179 0.01 -5.55 -21.15
C SER A 179 1.46 -5.17 -20.86
N PRO A 180 1.96 -4.10 -21.51
CA PRO A 180 3.14 -3.39 -21.04
C PRO A 180 3.00 -3.03 -19.58
N ALA A 181 4.07 -3.21 -18.81
CA ALA A 181 4.11 -2.82 -17.41
C ALA A 181 5.55 -2.58 -16.97
N VAL A 182 5.76 -1.59 -16.10
CA VAL A 182 7.06 -1.36 -15.46
C VAL A 182 7.12 -1.94 -14.06
N TYR A 183 8.18 -2.68 -13.77
CA TYR A 183 8.45 -3.21 -12.43
C TYR A 183 9.91 -2.96 -11.99
N GLY A 184 10.17 -3.07 -10.68
CA GLY A 184 11.50 -2.89 -10.10
C GLY A 184 11.78 -1.47 -9.58
N VAL A 185 12.09 -1.34 -8.29
CA VAL A 185 12.29 -0.04 -7.62
C VAL A 185 13.60 0.64 -8.00
N PHE A 186 14.71 -0.10 -7.88
CA PHE A 186 16.07 0.46 -8.07
C PHE A 186 16.63 0.25 -9.49
N ARG A 187 16.08 -0.74 -10.19
CA ARG A 187 16.39 -1.09 -11.58
C ARG A 187 15.05 -1.32 -12.29
N PRO A 188 14.43 -0.27 -12.83
CA PRO A 188 13.16 -0.43 -13.51
C PRO A 188 13.37 -1.30 -14.75
N VAL A 189 12.41 -2.18 -15.00
CA VAL A 189 12.37 -3.07 -16.15
C VAL A 189 10.99 -2.90 -16.79
N LEU A 190 10.98 -2.62 -18.09
CA LEU A 190 9.78 -2.57 -18.90
C LEU A 190 9.49 -3.99 -19.42
N LEU A 191 8.38 -4.57 -18.99
CA LEU A 191 7.86 -5.81 -19.54
C LEU A 191 7.02 -5.51 -20.76
N LEU A 192 7.25 -6.28 -21.82
CA LEU A 192 6.42 -6.26 -23.02
C LEU A 192 5.88 -7.67 -23.29
N PRO A 193 4.59 -7.82 -23.63
CA PRO A 193 4.09 -9.09 -24.13
C PRO A 193 4.79 -9.49 -25.44
N GLU A 194 4.98 -10.79 -25.67
CA GLU A 194 5.53 -11.30 -26.94
C GLU A 194 4.67 -10.87 -28.13
N GLY A 195 5.32 -10.44 -29.22
CA GLY A 195 4.64 -9.96 -30.43
C GLY A 195 3.79 -8.69 -30.23
N TYR A 196 3.91 -8.00 -29.09
CA TYR A 196 3.18 -6.76 -28.83
C TYR A 196 3.71 -5.60 -29.67
N ILE A 197 5.04 -5.49 -29.79
CA ILE A 197 5.70 -4.44 -30.58
C ILE A 197 5.28 -4.52 -32.06
N ASP A 198 5.15 -5.72 -32.61
CA ASP A 198 4.82 -5.92 -34.03
C ASP A 198 3.39 -5.47 -34.40
N LYS A 199 2.50 -5.37 -33.41
CA LYS A 199 1.10 -4.94 -33.59
C LYS A 199 0.92 -3.43 -33.44
N LEU A 200 1.95 -2.73 -32.95
CA LEU A 200 1.91 -1.31 -32.67
C LEU A 200 2.49 -0.52 -33.84
N SER A 201 1.80 0.56 -34.21
CA SER A 201 2.45 1.63 -34.97
C SER A 201 3.49 2.34 -34.10
N LYS A 202 4.48 3.00 -34.74
CA LYS A 202 5.50 3.78 -34.02
C LYS A 202 4.89 4.85 -33.09
N GLU A 203 3.80 5.48 -33.50
CA GLU A 203 3.10 6.48 -32.69
C GLU A 203 2.39 5.86 -31.48
N GLN A 204 1.76 4.69 -31.64
CA GLN A 204 1.17 3.96 -30.50
C GLN A 204 2.25 3.49 -29.52
N ALA A 205 3.39 3.02 -30.02
CA ALA A 205 4.53 2.67 -29.19
C ALA A 205 5.07 3.88 -28.41
N GLU A 206 5.14 5.05 -29.05
CA GLU A 206 5.56 6.31 -28.40
C GLU A 206 4.61 6.69 -27.26
N HIS A 207 3.29 6.63 -27.50
CA HIS A 207 2.27 6.88 -26.49
C HIS A 207 2.38 5.97 -25.27
N ILE A 208 2.55 4.66 -25.50
CA ILE A 208 2.71 3.67 -24.43
C ILE A 208 4.01 3.90 -23.68
N LEU A 209 5.13 4.14 -24.39
CA LEU A 209 6.42 4.42 -23.76
C LEU A 209 6.37 5.68 -22.91
N ILE A 210 5.77 6.77 -23.39
CA ILE A 210 5.63 8.00 -22.61
C ILE A 210 4.86 7.71 -21.31
N HIS A 211 3.77 6.93 -21.37
CA HIS A 211 2.98 6.55 -20.19
C HIS A 211 3.79 5.73 -19.19
N GLU A 212 4.35 4.61 -19.62
CA GLU A 212 5.11 3.69 -18.77
C GLU A 212 6.37 4.34 -18.18
N LEU A 213 7.12 5.10 -18.99
CA LEU A 213 8.30 5.81 -18.52
C LEU A 213 7.95 6.97 -17.58
N TYR A 214 6.76 7.56 -17.70
CA TYR A 214 6.31 8.60 -16.78
C TYR A 214 6.05 8.03 -15.37
N HIS A 215 5.55 6.80 -15.24
CA HIS A 215 5.45 6.12 -13.94
C HIS A 215 6.82 5.96 -13.26
N ILE A 216 7.87 5.64 -14.02
CA ILE A 216 9.25 5.58 -13.52
C ILE A 216 9.70 6.96 -13.05
N LYS A 217 9.48 7.99 -13.89
CA LYS A 217 9.88 9.37 -13.58
C LYS A 217 9.26 9.88 -12.28
N ARG A 218 7.96 9.61 -12.08
CA ARG A 218 7.21 10.07 -10.91
C ARG A 218 7.50 9.23 -9.64
N GLY A 219 8.08 8.04 -9.80
CA GLY A 219 8.41 7.15 -8.69
C GLY A 219 7.21 6.35 -8.19
N ASP A 220 6.22 6.10 -9.04
CA ASP A 220 4.98 5.41 -8.66
C ASP A 220 5.22 4.00 -8.15
N LEU A 221 6.28 3.34 -8.66
CA LEU A 221 6.71 2.03 -8.19
C LEU A 221 7.07 2.08 -6.69
N LEU A 222 7.84 3.09 -6.26
CA LEU A 222 8.21 3.23 -4.85
C LEU A 222 6.97 3.48 -3.98
N ALA A 223 6.07 4.37 -4.42
CA ALA A 223 4.81 4.62 -3.72
C ALA A 223 3.96 3.35 -3.60
N HIS A 224 3.90 2.54 -4.65
CA HIS A 224 3.22 1.24 -4.64
C HIS A 224 3.81 0.31 -3.57
N TRP A 225 5.14 0.18 -3.52
CA TRP A 225 5.81 -0.69 -2.53
C TRP A 225 5.59 -0.21 -1.10
N ILE A 226 5.63 1.10 -0.84
CA ILE A 226 5.31 1.65 0.48
C ILE A 226 3.88 1.28 0.87
N CYS A 227 2.90 1.45 -0.03
CA CYS A 227 1.52 1.11 0.24
C CYS A 227 1.32 -0.39 0.51
N VAL A 228 1.99 -1.27 -0.25
CA VAL A 228 1.92 -2.72 -0.05
C VAL A 228 2.56 -3.13 1.28
N SER A 229 3.72 -2.59 1.62
CA SER A 229 4.39 -2.86 2.90
C SER A 229 3.51 -2.43 4.08
N LEU A 230 2.90 -1.24 4.02
CA LEU A 230 1.96 -0.78 5.04
C LEU A 230 0.72 -1.67 5.11
N GLN A 231 0.18 -2.12 3.96
CA GLN A 231 -0.94 -3.06 3.96
C GLN A 231 -0.56 -4.40 4.61
N ILE A 232 0.69 -4.87 4.49
CA ILE A 232 1.15 -6.09 5.18
C ILE A 232 1.21 -5.87 6.69
N VAL A 233 1.68 -4.72 7.15
CA VAL A 233 1.73 -4.39 8.60
C VAL A 233 0.31 -4.31 9.19
N TYR A 234 -0.61 -3.73 8.44
CA TYR A 234 -2.01 -3.52 8.84
C TYR A 234 -2.96 -4.47 8.09
N TRP A 235 -2.54 -5.72 7.88
CA TRP A 235 -3.25 -6.71 7.06
C TRP A 235 -4.69 -6.98 7.51
N PHE A 236 -4.97 -6.78 8.79
CA PHE A 236 -6.29 -6.96 9.40
C PHE A 236 -7.26 -5.80 9.07
N ASN A 237 -6.80 -4.70 8.45
CA ASN A 237 -7.65 -3.58 8.05
C ASN A 237 -8.05 -3.67 6.57
N PRO A 238 -9.27 -4.14 6.24
CA PRO A 238 -9.71 -4.30 4.85
C PRO A 238 -9.88 -2.96 4.12
N LEU A 239 -10.11 -1.85 4.84
CA LEU A 239 -10.25 -0.53 4.23
C LEU A 239 -8.96 -0.07 3.55
N LEU A 240 -7.79 -0.53 4.01
CA LEU A 240 -6.51 -0.21 3.36
C LEU A 240 -6.36 -0.85 1.99
N ILE A 241 -6.96 -2.02 1.77
CA ILE A 241 -7.03 -2.67 0.45
C ILE A 241 -7.78 -1.74 -0.52
N TRP A 242 -8.91 -1.22 -0.06
CA TRP A 242 -9.73 -0.31 -0.83
C TRP A 242 -9.06 1.05 -1.07
N THR A 243 -8.45 1.65 -0.04
CA THR A 243 -7.70 2.91 -0.15
C THR A 243 -6.55 2.79 -1.16
N ARG A 244 -5.79 1.70 -1.14
CA ARG A 244 -4.73 1.46 -2.13
C ARG A 244 -5.29 1.35 -3.56
N ARG A 245 -6.47 0.74 -3.74
CA ARG A 245 -7.15 0.70 -5.05
C ARG A 245 -7.56 2.10 -5.51
N GLN A 246 -8.08 2.95 -4.62
CA GLN A 246 -8.39 4.35 -4.96
C GLN A 246 -7.14 5.14 -5.32
N MET A 247 -6.08 5.02 -4.53
CA MET A 247 -4.82 5.73 -4.78
C MET A 247 -4.22 5.36 -6.13
N ARG A 248 -4.21 4.06 -6.49
CA ARG A 248 -3.80 3.62 -7.85
C ARG A 248 -4.69 4.21 -8.93
N TYR A 249 -6.00 4.16 -8.76
CA TYR A 249 -6.93 4.72 -9.75
C TYR A 249 -6.68 6.22 -10.00
N VAL A 250 -6.45 7.01 -8.95
CA VAL A 250 -6.12 8.43 -9.10
C VAL A 250 -4.71 8.62 -9.69
N CYS A 251 -3.76 7.74 -9.35
CA CYS A 251 -2.42 7.72 -9.92
C CYS A 251 -2.45 7.59 -11.46
N GLU A 252 -3.27 6.68 -11.98
CA GLU A 252 -3.48 6.49 -13.43
C GLU A 252 -4.01 7.77 -14.09
N ILE A 253 -5.04 8.40 -13.49
CA ILE A 253 -5.60 9.66 -14.02
C ILE A 253 -4.54 10.77 -14.02
N CYS A 254 -3.76 10.90 -12.94
CA CYS A 254 -2.67 11.87 -12.87
C CYS A 254 -1.60 11.60 -13.94
N CYS A 255 -1.31 10.33 -14.23
CA CYS A 255 -0.37 9.93 -15.26
C CYS A 255 -0.89 10.37 -16.63
N ASP A 256 -2.11 9.96 -16.98
CA ASP A 256 -2.78 10.31 -18.23
C ASP A 256 -2.85 11.81 -18.48
N LEU A 257 -3.23 12.60 -17.48
CA LEU A 257 -3.25 14.07 -17.60
C LEU A 257 -1.87 14.66 -17.88
N SER A 258 -0.84 14.12 -17.24
CA SER A 258 0.53 14.58 -17.45
C SER A 258 1.03 14.20 -18.85
N VAL A 259 0.67 13.00 -19.32
CA VAL A 259 0.97 12.54 -20.68
C VAL A 259 0.24 13.39 -21.72
N ALA A 260 -1.04 13.66 -21.54
CA ALA A 260 -1.82 14.56 -22.40
C ALA A 260 -1.23 15.97 -22.46
N GLY A 261 -0.84 16.53 -21.31
CA GLY A 261 -0.17 17.82 -21.25
C GLY A 261 1.16 17.87 -22.04
N MET A 262 1.88 16.75 -22.12
CA MET A 262 3.10 16.62 -22.93
C MET A 262 2.81 16.44 -24.43
N LEU A 263 1.76 15.69 -24.77
CA LEU A 263 1.38 15.38 -26.16
C LEU A 263 0.60 16.50 -26.85
N ARG A 264 -0.08 17.37 -26.07
CA ARG A 264 -0.86 18.53 -26.54
C ARG A 264 -1.81 18.15 -27.68
N GLU A 265 -1.49 18.52 -28.91
CA GLU A 265 -2.29 18.27 -30.13
C GLU A 265 -2.48 16.76 -30.40
N LYS A 266 -1.56 15.91 -29.95
CA LYS A 266 -1.64 14.45 -30.10
C LYS A 266 -2.48 13.74 -29.04
N THR A 267 -3.12 14.48 -28.12
CA THR A 267 -3.94 13.89 -27.05
C THR A 267 -5.09 13.03 -27.59
N GLY A 268 -5.67 13.39 -28.74
CA GLY A 268 -6.69 12.57 -29.40
C GLY A 268 -6.17 11.18 -29.79
N ALA A 269 -5.02 11.12 -30.46
CA ALA A 269 -4.38 9.86 -30.85
C ALA A 269 -3.94 9.02 -29.63
N TYR A 270 -3.56 9.68 -28.53
CA TYR A 270 -3.29 9.02 -27.25
C TYR A 270 -4.53 8.34 -26.67
N ARG A 271 -5.68 9.03 -26.66
CA ARG A 271 -6.97 8.45 -26.20
C ARG A 271 -7.34 7.21 -27.00
N GLU A 272 -7.17 7.25 -28.32
CA GLU A 272 -7.42 6.10 -29.21
C GLU A 272 -6.48 4.93 -28.91
N THR A 273 -5.21 5.22 -28.64
CA THR A 273 -4.23 4.21 -28.24
C THR A 273 -4.65 3.53 -26.93
N LEU A 274 -5.07 4.30 -25.91
CA LEU A 274 -5.58 3.76 -24.66
C LEU A 274 -6.84 2.90 -24.85
N LEU A 275 -7.79 3.35 -25.69
CA LEU A 275 -9.01 2.60 -26.01
C LEU A 275 -8.69 1.26 -26.66
N ARG A 276 -7.73 1.24 -27.60
CA ARG A 276 -7.28 0.02 -28.27
C ARG A 276 -6.61 -0.94 -27.29
N THR A 277 -5.64 -0.47 -26.51
CA THR A 277 -4.96 -1.28 -25.49
C THR A 277 -5.95 -1.87 -24.48
N ALA A 278 -6.93 -1.07 -24.04
CA ALA A 278 -7.96 -1.55 -23.12
C ALA A 278 -8.85 -2.62 -23.77
N ARG A 279 -9.24 -2.46 -25.04
CA ARG A 279 -10.02 -3.46 -25.77
C ARG A 279 -9.27 -4.78 -25.89
N GLU A 280 -7.98 -4.73 -26.22
CA GLU A 280 -7.11 -5.91 -26.31
C GLU A 280 -6.98 -6.61 -24.95
N LEU A 281 -6.84 -5.84 -23.86
CA LEU A 281 -6.83 -6.38 -22.49
C LEU A 281 -8.14 -7.05 -22.08
N PHE A 282 -9.29 -6.47 -22.40
CA PHE A 282 -10.59 -7.05 -22.08
C PHE A 282 -10.90 -8.30 -22.91
N ALA A 283 -10.31 -8.45 -24.10
CA ALA A 283 -10.48 -9.63 -24.94
C ALA A 283 -9.72 -10.86 -24.42
N VAL A 284 -8.69 -10.67 -23.58
CA VAL A 284 -7.95 -11.76 -22.95
C VAL A 284 -8.57 -12.06 -21.59
N ASN A 285 -9.21 -13.23 -21.46
CA ASN A 285 -9.84 -13.68 -20.21
C ASN A 285 -8.93 -13.42 -19.00
N MET A 286 -9.39 -12.56 -18.10
CA MET A 286 -8.76 -12.32 -16.81
C MET A 286 -9.13 -13.50 -15.91
N GLU A 287 -8.25 -14.49 -15.77
CA GLU A 287 -8.38 -15.42 -14.64
C GLU A 287 -8.35 -14.59 -13.35
N PRO A 288 -9.38 -14.70 -12.49
CA PRO A 288 -9.43 -13.96 -11.24
C PRO A 288 -8.34 -14.54 -10.33
N SER A 289 -7.14 -13.99 -10.41
CA SER A 289 -6.05 -14.45 -9.56
C SER A 289 -6.42 -14.15 -8.10
N LEU A 290 -6.57 -15.22 -7.32
CA LEU A 290 -7.01 -15.29 -5.92
C LEU A 290 -6.95 -13.95 -5.16
N GLY A 291 -8.10 -13.30 -5.05
CA GLY A 291 -8.31 -11.96 -4.49
C GLY A 291 -8.23 -11.85 -2.97
N PHE A 292 -7.51 -12.72 -2.27
CA PHE A 292 -7.56 -12.73 -0.79
C PHE A 292 -6.88 -11.52 -0.13
N LEU A 293 -6.06 -10.75 -0.86
CA LEU A 293 -5.46 -9.51 -0.34
C LEU A 293 -5.67 -8.28 -1.23
N GLY A 294 -6.43 -8.43 -2.31
CA GLY A 294 -6.62 -7.39 -3.32
C GLY A 294 -5.32 -6.77 -3.86
N ILE A 295 -4.15 -7.42 -3.66
CA ILE A 295 -2.82 -6.87 -3.96
C ILE A 295 -2.69 -6.56 -5.46
N PHE A 296 -3.33 -7.32 -6.34
CA PHE A 296 -3.20 -7.14 -7.79
C PHE A 296 -4.51 -6.84 -8.51
N GLU A 297 -4.31 -6.21 -9.67
CA GLU A 297 -5.16 -5.37 -10.51
C GLU A 297 -6.64 -5.79 -10.67
N GLU A 298 -7.53 -4.85 -10.35
CA GLU A 298 -8.86 -4.85 -10.96
C GLU A 298 -8.78 -4.18 -12.33
N PRO A 299 -9.57 -4.65 -13.31
CA PRO A 299 -9.59 -4.08 -14.65
C PRO A 299 -9.93 -2.58 -14.59
N PHE A 300 -9.12 -1.83 -15.33
CA PHE A 300 -9.18 -0.40 -15.52
C PHE A 300 -10.60 0.20 -15.50
N ARG A 301 -10.80 1.20 -14.64
CA ARG A 301 -11.90 2.18 -14.82
C ARG A 301 -11.51 3.09 -15.99
N LEU A 302 -11.69 2.59 -17.22
CA LEU A 302 -11.30 3.26 -18.46
C LEU A 302 -12.11 4.54 -18.71
N VAL A 303 -13.43 4.51 -18.44
CA VAL A 303 -14.34 5.62 -18.75
C VAL A 303 -13.94 6.92 -18.02
N PRO A 304 -13.62 6.92 -16.71
CA PRO A 304 -13.13 8.12 -16.07
C PRO A 304 -11.79 8.64 -16.61
N ARG A 305 -10.84 7.75 -16.96
CA ARG A 305 -9.55 8.15 -17.53
C ARG A 305 -9.76 8.94 -18.83
N LEU A 306 -10.63 8.44 -19.70
CA LEU A 306 -10.97 9.08 -20.97
C LEU A 306 -11.72 10.42 -20.82
N LYS A 307 -12.46 10.62 -19.73
CA LYS A 307 -13.15 11.90 -19.46
C LYS A 307 -12.19 13.03 -19.06
N TRP A 308 -11.02 12.69 -18.52
CA TRP A 308 -10.02 13.66 -18.07
C TRP A 308 -9.01 14.02 -19.15
N LEU A 309 -8.79 13.12 -20.10
CA LEU A 309 -8.01 13.39 -21.30
C LEU A 309 -8.73 14.37 -22.19
#